data_AF-A0A957W827-F1
#
_entry.id   AF-A0A957W827-F1
#
_cell.length_a   1.000
_cell.length_b   1.000
_cell.length_c   1.000
_cell.angle_alpha   90.00
_cell.angle_beta   90.00
_cell.angle_gamma   90.00
#
_symmetry.space_group_name_H-M   'P 1'
#
loop_
_entity.id
_entity.type
_entity.pdbx_description
1 polymer ?
#
loop_
_entity_poly.entity_id
_entity_poly.type
_entity_poly.pdbx_seq_one_letter_code
_entity_poly.pdbx_strand_id
1 'polypeptide(L)'
;MQAAEKEFEVPLDMDEPEVELPLLAVRDTIVFPRMLTPLFVGRKRSILALEAAMAENNQIVVVTQHDPDIEDPDEDDLYTIGTEATVGRMLKMPEGGTNILVQGYQRIELIEFTQHNPYPRVRVRRLKENDEKSLSSEALMRAVLALFEKCVQLDRNVPDDAYVAALNIDEAGWMADMIASVMDFDVEQRQQILSTVDPVTRLQQLNIMLAQELDVLELESQIQDRVQQEVDKGQREYFLREQMRVIQNELGEMDGQFSELNEIRQKLSEAVLPEEVRTKAEKEVARLAIMPPGAPEVGIIRSYLDWIVELPWSEL
;
A
#
# COMPACT_ATOMS: atom_id res chain seq x y z
N MET A 1 24.91 -9.26 1.81
CA MET A 1 25.31 -8.27 2.82
C MET A 1 26.82 -8.14 2.98
N GLN A 2 27.57 -9.20 3.34
CA GLN A 2 29.02 -9.12 3.62
C GLN A 2 29.94 -8.65 2.45
N ALA A 3 29.47 -8.65 1.20
CA ALA A 3 30.24 -8.13 0.06
C ALA A 3 30.00 -6.63 -0.22
N ALA A 4 28.90 -6.05 0.27
CA ALA A 4 28.56 -4.64 0.07
C ALA A 4 29.22 -3.74 1.13
N GLU A 5 29.37 -4.21 2.37
CA GLU A 5 29.98 -3.44 3.46
C GLU A 5 31.50 -3.21 3.28
N LYS A 6 32.18 -4.00 2.46
CA LYS A 6 33.62 -3.85 2.18
C LYS A 6 33.96 -2.73 1.20
N GLU A 7 32.97 -2.08 0.59
CA GLU A 7 33.16 -1.13 -0.52
C GLU A 7 33.00 0.34 -0.12
N PHE A 8 32.53 0.61 1.08
CA PHE A 8 32.38 1.96 1.60
C PHE A 8 33.50 2.24 2.60
N GLU A 9 34.63 2.73 2.10
CA GLU A 9 35.70 3.25 2.97
C GLU A 9 35.22 4.54 3.66
N VAL A 10 35.53 4.67 4.95
CA VAL A 10 35.23 5.90 5.72
C VAL A 10 36.04 7.05 5.11
N PRO A 11 35.43 8.20 4.80
CA PRO A 11 36.16 9.27 4.15
C PRO A 11 37.33 9.81 4.99
N LEU A 12 38.41 10.20 4.31
CA LEU A 12 39.55 10.87 4.91
C LEU A 12 39.18 12.35 5.15
N ASP A 13 39.56 12.90 6.30
CA ASP A 13 39.30 14.29 6.73
C ASP A 13 37.84 14.64 7.12
N MET A 14 37.33 13.92 8.13
CA MET A 14 35.99 14.14 8.70
C MET A 14 35.87 15.35 9.65
N ASP A 15 36.99 15.96 10.05
CA ASP A 15 37.01 17.03 11.06
C ASP A 15 36.87 18.44 10.46
N GLU A 16 36.99 18.60 9.15
CA GLU A 16 36.74 19.90 8.51
C GLU A 16 35.24 20.22 8.56
N PRO A 17 34.85 21.40 9.09
CA PRO A 17 33.44 21.75 9.28
C PRO A 17 32.73 22.06 7.96
N GLU A 18 33.46 22.47 6.94
CA GLU A 18 32.95 22.77 5.61
C GLU A 18 33.76 22.04 4.55
N VAL A 19 33.09 21.50 3.54
CA VAL A 19 33.71 20.74 2.46
C VAL A 19 33.04 21.08 1.13
N GLU A 20 33.80 20.99 0.04
CA GLU A 20 33.27 21.23 -1.31
C GLU A 20 33.20 19.92 -2.11
N LEU A 21 31.99 19.51 -2.48
CA LEU A 21 31.71 18.22 -3.09
C LEU A 21 30.79 18.35 -4.32
N PRO A 22 30.81 17.38 -5.25
CA PRO A 22 29.79 17.28 -6.30
C PRO A 22 28.39 17.12 -5.70
N LEU A 23 27.40 17.73 -6.34
CA LEU A 23 25.99 17.65 -5.93
C LEU A 23 25.21 16.65 -6.79
N LEU A 24 24.43 15.79 -6.13
CA LEU A 24 23.40 14.98 -6.73
C LEU A 24 22.03 15.42 -6.20
N ALA A 25 21.29 16.15 -7.04
CA ALA A 25 19.89 16.44 -6.80
C ALA A 25 19.03 15.20 -7.11
N VAL A 26 18.30 14.71 -6.11
CA VAL A 26 17.42 13.54 -6.21
C VAL A 26 15.95 13.93 -6.18
N ARG A 27 15.09 13.08 -6.73
CA ARG A 27 13.63 13.27 -6.80
C ARG A 27 12.96 12.26 -5.88
N ASP A 28 11.93 12.70 -5.15
CA ASP A 28 11.04 11.85 -4.35
C ASP A 28 11.73 10.85 -3.42
N THR A 29 12.94 11.16 -2.96
CA THR A 29 13.71 10.25 -2.11
C THR A 29 14.65 11.02 -1.22
N ILE A 30 14.90 10.46 -0.04
CA ILE A 30 15.73 11.07 1.00
C ILE A 30 16.74 10.04 1.45
N VAL A 31 18.01 10.41 1.35
CA VAL A 31 19.11 9.59 1.83
C VAL A 31 19.38 9.97 3.28
N PHE A 32 19.11 9.05 4.20
CA PHE A 32 19.43 9.24 5.62
C PHE A 32 20.87 8.81 5.93
N PRO A 33 21.50 9.38 6.98
CA PRO A 33 22.78 8.89 7.49
C PRO A 33 22.76 7.38 7.78
N ARG A 34 23.89 6.71 7.52
CA ARG A 34 24.13 5.27 7.68
C ARG A 34 23.28 4.35 6.79
N MET A 35 22.33 4.89 6.03
CA MET A 35 21.45 4.11 5.15
C MET A 35 22.07 3.86 3.78
N LEU A 36 21.87 2.65 3.27
CA LEU A 36 22.16 2.28 1.88
C LEU A 36 20.91 2.51 1.02
N THR A 37 20.96 3.50 0.14
CA THR A 37 19.83 3.88 -0.71
C THR A 37 20.15 3.65 -2.18
N PRO A 38 19.40 2.79 -2.90
CA PRO A 38 19.54 2.65 -4.34
C PRO A 38 18.92 3.87 -5.04
N LEU A 39 19.64 4.48 -5.97
CA LEU A 39 19.17 5.64 -6.73
C LEU A 39 19.29 5.38 -8.23
N PHE A 40 18.30 5.83 -8.99
CA PHE A 40 18.34 5.85 -10.44
C PHE A 40 18.67 7.25 -10.94
N VAL A 41 19.71 7.36 -11.77
CA VAL A 41 20.22 8.64 -12.28
C VAL A 41 20.24 8.61 -13.80
N GLY A 42 19.39 9.45 -14.42
CA GLY A 42 19.27 9.54 -15.88
C GLY A 42 19.80 10.84 -16.49
N ARG A 43 19.96 11.91 -15.69
CA ARG A 43 20.38 13.23 -16.19
C ARG A 43 21.87 13.26 -16.48
N LYS A 44 22.27 13.80 -17.64
CA LYS A 44 23.68 13.90 -18.05
C LYS A 44 24.54 14.63 -17.00
N ARG A 45 24.06 15.76 -16.46
CA ARG A 45 24.77 16.53 -15.42
C ARG A 45 24.97 15.74 -14.14
N SER A 46 23.96 14.99 -13.70
CA SER A 46 24.05 14.11 -12.52
C SER A 46 25.00 12.93 -12.73
N ILE A 47 25.03 12.34 -13.93
CA ILE A 47 26.00 11.30 -14.29
C ILE A 47 27.43 11.87 -14.25
N LEU A 48 27.65 13.08 -14.77
CA LEU A 48 28.96 13.74 -14.69
C LEU A 48 29.36 14.06 -13.24
N ALA A 49 28.43 14.49 -12.39
CA ALA A 49 28.70 14.70 -10.96
C ALA A 49 29.14 13.39 -10.26
N LEU A 50 28.48 12.27 -10.60
CA LEU A 50 28.84 10.95 -10.08
C LEU A 50 30.20 10.47 -10.57
N GLU A 51 30.50 10.60 -11.87
CA GLU A 51 31.79 10.23 -12.43
C GLU A 51 32.92 11.07 -11.82
N ALA A 52 32.67 12.36 -11.53
CA ALA A 52 33.61 13.22 -10.81
C ALA A 52 33.80 12.79 -9.35
N ALA A 53 32.72 12.51 -8.62
CA ALA A 53 32.78 12.03 -7.24
C ALA A 53 33.60 10.73 -7.13
N MET A 54 33.39 9.78 -8.05
CA MET A 54 34.13 8.51 -8.10
C MET A 54 35.61 8.68 -8.46
N ALA A 55 35.98 9.74 -9.19
CA ALA A 55 37.37 10.05 -9.52
C ALA A 55 38.12 10.76 -8.38
N GLU A 56 37.38 11.36 -7.45
CA GLU A 56 37.90 12.00 -6.23
C GLU A 56 37.94 10.98 -5.07
N ASN A 57 37.11 11.15 -4.03
CA ASN A 57 37.10 10.31 -2.83
C ASN A 57 35.82 9.47 -2.67
N ASN A 58 35.09 9.23 -3.77
CA ASN A 58 33.75 8.63 -3.78
C ASN A 58 32.70 9.40 -2.95
N GLN A 59 32.98 10.64 -2.55
CA GLN A 59 32.05 11.46 -1.77
C GLN A 59 31.16 12.30 -2.66
N ILE A 60 29.89 12.39 -2.30
CA ILE A 60 28.89 13.19 -3.00
C ILE A 60 27.92 13.81 -1.99
N VAL A 61 27.37 14.97 -2.32
CA VAL A 61 26.29 15.57 -1.55
C VAL A 61 24.98 15.18 -2.21
N VAL A 62 24.06 14.60 -1.45
CA VAL A 62 22.72 14.25 -1.92
C VAL A 62 21.71 15.21 -1.30
N VAL A 63 20.95 15.89 -2.14
CA VAL A 63 19.90 16.83 -1.72
C VAL A 63 18.63 16.55 -2.48
N THR A 64 17.50 16.55 -1.77
CA THR A 64 16.17 16.36 -2.34
C THR A 64 15.69 17.65 -3.00
N GLN A 65 15.00 17.53 -4.13
CA GLN A 65 14.30 18.65 -4.78
C GLN A 65 12.96 18.92 -4.11
N HIS A 66 12.52 20.18 -4.11
CA HIS A 66 11.16 20.55 -3.73
C HIS A 66 10.13 20.07 -4.75
N ASP A 67 10.42 20.26 -6.04
CA ASP A 67 9.56 19.84 -7.15
C ASP A 67 10.29 18.77 -7.98
N PRO A 68 9.79 17.52 -8.01
CA PRO A 68 10.41 16.44 -8.78
C PRO A 68 10.32 16.63 -10.29
N ASP A 69 9.42 17.48 -10.80
CA ASP A 69 9.21 17.68 -12.23
C ASP A 69 10.30 18.57 -12.86
N ILE A 70 10.99 19.38 -12.05
CA ILE A 70 12.08 20.23 -12.53
C ILE A 70 13.24 19.34 -13.01
N GLU A 71 13.73 19.52 -14.24
CA GLU A 71 14.84 18.72 -14.78
C GLU A 71 16.21 19.20 -14.32
N ASP A 72 16.42 20.51 -14.29
CA ASP A 72 17.67 21.15 -13.88
C ASP A 72 17.36 22.08 -12.71
N PRO A 73 17.29 21.56 -11.47
CA PRO A 73 16.99 22.38 -10.31
C PRO A 73 18.09 23.40 -10.05
N ASP A 74 17.68 24.63 -9.77
CA ASP A 74 18.55 25.69 -9.25
C ASP A 74 18.56 25.63 -7.70
N GLU A 75 19.27 26.58 -7.08
CA GLU A 75 19.48 26.60 -5.61
C GLU A 75 18.17 26.68 -4.81
N ASP A 76 17.21 27.47 -5.27
CA ASP A 76 15.91 27.65 -4.62
C ASP A 76 14.98 26.43 -4.77
N ASP A 77 15.30 25.51 -5.67
CA ASP A 77 14.51 24.28 -5.92
C ASP A 77 14.95 23.11 -5.03
N LEU A 78 15.97 23.31 -4.19
CA LEU A 78 16.55 22.28 -3.33
C LEU A 78 16.35 22.56 -1.85
N TYR A 79 16.17 21.49 -1.07
CA TYR A 79 16.19 21.61 0.38
C TYR A 79 17.58 22.03 0.88
N THR A 80 17.62 22.88 1.90
CA THR A 80 18.89 23.34 2.50
C THR A 80 19.63 22.23 3.25
N ILE A 81 18.90 21.26 3.81
CA ILE A 81 19.51 20.14 4.53
C ILE A 81 19.53 18.91 3.63
N GLY A 82 20.72 18.36 3.45
CA GLY A 82 20.96 17.13 2.70
C GLY A 82 21.84 16.16 3.48
N THR A 83 22.39 15.20 2.76
CA THR A 83 23.28 14.18 3.33
C THR A 83 24.56 14.08 2.52
N GLU A 84 25.69 14.14 3.20
CA GLU A 84 26.97 13.70 2.64
C GLU A 84 26.93 12.18 2.54
N ALA A 85 27.22 11.64 1.36
CA ALA A 85 27.11 10.22 1.08
C ALA A 85 28.34 9.72 0.32
N THR A 86 28.60 8.43 0.42
CA THR A 86 29.61 7.74 -0.38
C THR A 86 28.93 6.99 -1.52
N VAL A 87 29.43 7.19 -2.74
CA VAL A 87 28.99 6.46 -3.93
C VAL A 87 29.61 5.06 -3.90
N GLY A 88 28.76 4.05 -3.88
CA GLY A 88 29.15 2.66 -4.03
C GLY A 88 29.20 2.24 -5.50
N ARG A 89 28.58 1.09 -5.81
CA ARG A 89 28.60 0.55 -7.17
C ARG A 89 27.73 1.35 -8.14
N MET A 90 28.25 1.53 -9.34
CA MET A 90 27.55 2.10 -10.49
C MET A 90 27.24 1.01 -11.52
N LEU A 91 25.97 0.89 -11.90
CA LEU A 91 25.47 -0.06 -12.90
C LEU A 91 24.80 0.72 -14.04
N LYS A 92 25.49 0.82 -15.19
CA LYS A 92 24.94 1.46 -16.39
C LYS A 92 23.87 0.55 -17.00
N MET A 93 22.66 1.07 -17.14
CA MET A 93 21.53 0.37 -17.73
C MET A 93 21.57 0.50 -19.26
N PRO A 94 21.10 -0.51 -20.01
CA PRO A 94 21.09 -0.47 -21.48
C PRO A 94 20.22 0.66 -22.06
N GLU A 95 19.27 1.18 -21.29
CA GLU A 95 18.38 2.28 -21.68
C GLU A 95 19.01 3.68 -21.50
N GLY A 96 20.27 3.76 -21.05
CA GLY A 96 21.01 5.03 -20.91
C GLY A 96 20.97 5.66 -19.51
N GLY A 97 20.17 5.11 -18.60
CA GLY A 97 20.21 5.46 -17.17
C GLY A 97 21.31 4.73 -16.40
N THR A 98 21.58 5.18 -15.17
CA THR A 98 22.59 4.57 -14.29
C THR A 98 21.97 4.31 -12.93
N ASN A 99 21.98 3.05 -12.49
CA ASN A 99 21.63 2.67 -11.12
C ASN A 99 22.88 2.77 -10.24
N ILE A 100 22.77 3.45 -9.11
CA ILE A 100 23.83 3.56 -8.12
C ILE A 100 23.33 3.12 -6.76
N LEU A 101 24.24 2.66 -5.91
CA LEU A 101 23.98 2.50 -4.48
C LEU A 101 24.77 3.57 -3.74
N VAL A 102 24.11 4.39 -2.94
CA VAL A 102 24.77 5.39 -2.10
C VAL A 102 24.63 5.03 -0.62
N GLN A 103 25.66 5.28 0.17
CA GLN A 103 25.59 5.19 1.62
C GLN A 103 25.60 6.59 2.22
N GLY A 104 24.53 6.98 2.90
CA GLY A 104 24.53 8.22 3.66
C GLY A 104 25.53 8.15 4.81
N TYR A 105 26.25 9.24 5.08
CA TYR A 105 27.24 9.31 6.15
C TYR A 105 26.76 10.24 7.27
N GLN A 106 26.52 11.51 6.97
CA GLN A 106 26.06 12.49 7.95
C GLN A 106 25.24 13.60 7.30
N ARG A 107 24.48 14.33 8.12
CA ARG A 107 23.71 15.50 7.69
C ARG A 107 24.63 16.65 7.33
N ILE A 108 24.23 17.38 6.29
CA ILE A 108 24.90 18.60 5.87
C ILE A 108 23.90 19.73 5.69
N GLU A 109 24.39 20.96 5.80
CA GLU A 109 23.69 22.18 5.41
C GLU A 109 24.36 22.72 4.14
N LEU A 110 23.56 22.94 3.10
CA LEU A 110 23.97 23.56 1.85
C LEU A 110 24.27 25.05 2.09
N ILE A 111 25.48 25.50 1.77
CA ILE A 111 25.89 26.89 1.97
C ILE A 111 25.78 27.68 0.67
N GLU A 112 26.40 27.19 -0.40
CA GLU A 112 26.40 27.85 -1.71
C GLU A 112 26.81 26.88 -2.84
N PHE A 113 26.42 27.23 -4.06
CA PHE A 113 26.91 26.61 -5.29
C PHE A 113 28.26 27.21 -5.69
N THR A 114 29.31 26.39 -5.72
CA THR A 114 30.65 26.82 -6.16
C THR A 114 30.84 26.64 -7.68
N GLN A 115 30.03 25.78 -8.30
CA GLN A 115 30.07 25.49 -9.73
C GLN A 115 28.69 25.05 -10.21
N HIS A 116 28.29 25.47 -11.42
CA HIS A 116 27.08 24.95 -12.09
C HIS A 116 27.39 24.02 -13.27
N ASN A 117 28.45 24.30 -14.03
CA ASN A 117 28.83 23.57 -15.25
C ASN A 117 30.24 22.99 -15.14
N PRO A 118 30.53 21.79 -15.68
CA PRO A 118 29.61 20.91 -16.44
C PRO A 118 28.65 20.10 -15.56
N TYR A 119 28.87 20.10 -14.25
CA TYR A 119 27.99 19.55 -13.21
C TYR A 119 28.02 20.45 -11.97
N PRO A 120 27.00 20.39 -11.10
CA PRO A 120 26.97 21.22 -9.91
C PRO A 120 27.98 20.76 -8.85
N ARG A 121 28.69 21.71 -8.25
CA ARG A 121 29.45 21.52 -6.99
C ARG A 121 28.94 22.51 -5.97
N VAL A 122 28.98 22.09 -4.72
CA VAL A 122 28.44 22.85 -3.59
C VAL A 122 29.43 22.84 -2.43
N ARG A 123 29.45 23.96 -1.71
CA ARG A 123 30.06 24.03 -0.39
C ARG A 123 29.00 23.71 0.64
N VAL A 124 29.32 22.78 1.54
CA VAL A 124 28.39 22.32 2.57
C VAL A 124 29.03 22.35 3.94
N ARG A 125 28.23 22.57 4.98
CA ARG A 125 28.63 22.46 6.38
C ARG A 125 28.18 21.13 6.94
N ARG A 126 29.10 20.40 7.59
CA ARG A 126 28.77 19.15 8.30
C ARG A 126 28.09 19.46 9.62
N LEU A 127 26.91 18.89 9.83
CA LEU A 127 26.12 19.11 11.02
C LEU A 127 26.46 18.06 12.08
N LYS A 128 26.99 18.51 13.22
CA LYS A 128 27.29 17.62 14.35
C LYS A 128 26.03 17.36 15.16
N GLU A 129 25.75 16.10 15.40
CA GLU A 129 24.65 15.67 16.27
C GLU A 129 25.13 15.60 17.73
N ASN A 130 24.23 15.91 18.66
CA ASN A 130 24.50 15.70 20.09
C ASN A 130 24.04 14.30 20.49
N ASP A 131 24.98 13.37 20.59
CA ASP A 131 24.71 11.97 20.97
C ASP A 131 24.65 11.75 22.49
N GLU A 132 24.50 12.82 23.28
CA GLU A 132 24.36 12.71 24.73
C GLU A 132 23.13 11.87 25.12
N LYS A 133 23.40 10.70 25.70
CA LYS A 133 22.37 9.84 26.26
C LYS A 133 21.78 10.47 27.51
N SER A 134 20.46 10.64 27.52
CA SER A 134 19.72 11.09 28.68
C SER A 134 18.65 10.06 29.06
N LEU A 135 18.23 10.04 30.32
CA LEU A 135 17.10 9.21 30.76
C LEU A 135 15.82 9.50 29.95
N SER A 136 15.65 10.75 29.51
CA SER A 136 14.53 11.17 28.68
C SER A 136 14.61 10.59 27.26
N SER A 137 15.81 10.58 26.65
CA SER A 137 16.00 10.01 25.31
C SER A 137 15.77 8.51 25.31
N GLU A 138 16.25 7.78 26.32
CA GLU A 138 15.98 6.34 26.45
C GLU A 138 14.48 6.01 26.62
N ALA A 139 13.78 6.78 27.45
CA ALA A 139 12.34 6.59 27.63
C ALA A 139 11.58 6.82 26.31
N LEU A 140 11.98 7.83 25.55
CA LEU A 140 11.39 8.13 24.25
C LEU A 140 11.71 7.06 23.20
N MET A 141 12.95 6.55 23.16
CA MET A 141 13.31 5.42 22.29
C MET A 141 12.43 4.19 22.56
N ARG A 142 12.18 3.86 23.83
CA ARG A 142 11.26 2.75 24.18
C ARG A 142 9.84 3.00 23.70
N ALA A 143 9.35 4.24 23.79
CA ALA A 143 8.01 4.61 23.31
C ALA A 143 7.91 4.50 21.78
N VAL A 144 8.90 5.01 21.06
CA VAL A 144 9.01 4.94 19.60
C VAL A 144 9.09 3.49 19.13
N LEU A 145 9.92 2.65 19.77
CA LEU A 145 10.02 1.22 19.46
C LEU A 145 8.69 0.49 19.64
N ALA A 146 7.93 0.80 20.70
CA ALA A 146 6.63 0.17 20.94
C ALA A 146 5.58 0.57 19.90
N LEU A 147 5.62 1.80 19.36
CA LEU A 147 4.76 2.20 18.25
C LEU A 147 5.22 1.56 16.93
N PHE A 148 6.52 1.55 16.67
CA PHE A 148 7.09 0.94 15.48
C PHE A 148 6.79 -0.56 15.40
N GLU A 149 6.87 -1.29 16.52
CA GLU A 149 6.49 -2.71 16.59
C GLU A 149 5.06 -2.95 16.08
N LYS A 150 4.11 -2.11 16.50
CA LYS A 150 2.71 -2.22 16.05
C LYS A 150 2.56 -1.90 14.58
N CYS A 151 3.27 -0.88 14.10
CA CYS A 151 3.25 -0.52 12.67
C CYS A 151 3.76 -1.69 11.82
N VAL A 152 4.92 -2.29 12.18
CA VAL A 152 5.48 -3.45 11.47
C VAL A 152 4.54 -4.67 11.48
N GLN A 153 3.77 -4.87 12.55
CA GLN A 153 2.79 -5.97 12.61
C GLN A 153 1.59 -5.79 11.67
N LEU A 154 1.24 -4.54 11.33
CA LEU A 154 0.10 -4.22 10.47
C LEU A 154 0.52 -4.00 9.02
N ASP A 155 1.68 -3.38 8.79
CA ASP A 155 2.21 -3.10 7.46
C ASP A 155 3.00 -4.30 6.92
N ARG A 156 2.47 -4.92 5.87
CA ARG A 156 3.08 -6.08 5.22
C ARG A 156 4.30 -5.73 4.34
N ASN A 157 4.52 -4.46 4.06
CA ASN A 157 5.64 -4.01 3.24
C ASN A 157 6.93 -3.89 4.06
N VAL A 158 6.82 -3.72 5.38
CA VAL A 158 7.97 -3.61 6.27
C VAL A 158 8.45 -5.02 6.67
N PRO A 159 9.73 -5.37 6.46
CA PRO A 159 10.26 -6.65 6.91
C PRO A 159 10.28 -6.75 8.45
N ASP A 160 9.90 -7.91 9.01
CA ASP A 160 9.98 -8.17 10.47
C ASP A 160 11.38 -7.90 11.05
N ASP A 161 12.42 -8.17 10.25
CA ASP A 161 13.82 -7.93 10.62
C ASP A 161 14.12 -6.44 10.88
N ALA A 162 13.33 -5.51 10.34
CA ALA A 162 13.49 -4.07 10.56
C ALA A 162 13.26 -3.69 12.03
N TYR A 163 12.28 -4.31 12.69
CA TYR A 163 12.05 -4.10 14.12
C TYR A 163 13.24 -4.59 14.96
N VAL A 164 13.75 -5.77 14.64
CA VAL A 164 14.92 -6.34 15.33
C VAL A 164 16.16 -5.47 15.11
N ALA A 165 16.35 -4.93 13.91
CA ALA A 165 17.42 -3.98 13.63
C ALA A 165 17.29 -2.72 14.49
N ALA A 166 16.09 -2.12 14.57
CA ALA A 166 15.84 -0.93 15.38
C ALA A 166 16.06 -1.20 16.89
N LEU A 167 15.64 -2.36 17.40
CA LEU A 167 15.79 -2.74 18.80
C LEU A 167 17.26 -2.78 19.26
N ASN A 168 18.19 -3.07 18.35
CA ASN A 168 19.62 -3.17 18.66
C ASN A 168 20.38 -1.82 18.55
N ILE A 169 19.67 -0.72 18.28
CA ILE A 169 20.29 0.61 18.14
C ILE A 169 20.23 1.35 19.48
N ASP A 170 21.41 1.74 19.97
CA ASP A 170 21.56 2.46 21.23
C ASP A 170 21.60 4.00 21.08
N GLU A 171 21.62 4.49 19.84
CA GLU A 171 21.74 5.91 19.50
C GLU A 171 20.38 6.46 19.03
N ALA A 172 19.88 7.49 19.70
CA ALA A 172 18.59 8.11 19.41
C ALA A 172 18.47 8.60 17.96
N GLY A 173 19.53 9.25 17.46
CA GLY A 173 19.54 9.81 16.11
C GLY A 173 19.52 8.71 15.06
N TRP A 174 20.39 7.71 15.21
CA TRP A 174 20.42 6.57 14.31
C TRP A 174 19.08 5.81 14.30
N MET A 175 18.47 5.55 15.45
CA MET A 175 17.18 4.87 15.53
C MET A 175 16.10 5.65 14.77
N ALA A 176 16.07 6.97 14.92
CA ALA A 176 15.11 7.81 14.22
C ALA A 176 15.27 7.73 12.68
N ASP A 177 16.52 7.78 12.21
CA ASP A 177 16.85 7.74 10.78
C ASP A 177 16.51 6.39 10.15
N MET A 178 16.84 5.29 10.84
CA MET A 178 16.52 3.95 10.38
C MET A 178 15.00 3.77 10.25
N ILE A 179 14.24 4.14 11.27
CA ILE A 179 12.78 3.98 11.23
C ILE A 179 12.17 4.85 10.13
N ALA A 180 12.58 6.12 10.01
CA ALA A 180 12.09 7.03 8.97
C ALA A 180 12.44 6.59 7.55
N SER A 181 13.55 5.84 7.37
CA SER A 181 13.95 5.29 6.09
C SER A 181 13.17 4.04 5.67
N VAL A 182 12.60 3.31 6.63
CA VAL A 182 11.86 2.06 6.40
C VAL A 182 10.37 2.31 6.30
N MET A 183 9.82 3.21 7.12
CA MET A 183 8.41 3.57 7.10
C MET A 183 8.06 4.36 5.85
N ASP A 184 6.83 4.19 5.34
CA ASP A 184 6.36 4.84 4.12
C ASP A 184 5.81 6.26 4.36
N PHE A 185 6.67 7.14 4.88
CA PHE A 185 6.33 8.55 5.05
C PHE A 185 6.49 9.35 3.76
N ASP A 186 5.67 10.38 3.62
CA ASP A 186 5.78 11.36 2.55
C ASP A 186 7.17 12.02 2.55
N VAL A 187 7.61 12.49 1.38
CA VAL A 187 8.94 13.09 1.19
C VAL A 187 9.12 14.29 2.12
N GLU A 188 8.09 15.12 2.28
CA GLU A 188 8.10 16.28 3.18
C GLU A 188 8.31 15.88 4.64
N GLN A 189 7.66 14.80 5.09
CA GLN A 189 7.79 14.27 6.44
C GLN A 189 9.19 13.70 6.67
N ARG A 190 9.69 12.88 5.74
CA ARG A 190 11.06 12.36 5.78
C ARG A 190 12.08 13.51 5.79
N GLN A 191 11.82 14.58 5.03
CA GLN A 191 12.71 15.75 4.97
C GLN A 191 12.68 16.53 6.27
N GLN A 192 11.53 16.60 6.95
CA GLN A 192 11.43 17.19 8.28
C GLN A 192 12.28 16.42 9.31
N ILE A 193 12.28 15.08 9.24
CA ILE A 193 13.16 14.24 10.07
C ILE A 193 14.63 14.47 9.71
N LEU A 194 15.00 14.52 8.43
CA LEU A 194 16.37 14.80 8.02
C LEU A 194 16.84 16.18 8.49
N SER A 195 15.97 17.19 8.40
CA SER A 195 16.27 18.58 8.77
C SER A 195 16.37 18.79 10.27
N THR A 196 15.88 17.87 11.10
CA THR A 196 15.93 17.97 12.56
C THR A 196 17.23 17.37 13.10
N VAL A 197 18.20 18.24 13.39
CA VAL A 197 19.55 17.85 13.86
C VAL A 197 19.51 17.24 15.27
N ASP A 198 18.73 17.83 16.19
CA ASP A 198 18.64 17.36 17.58
C ASP A 198 17.97 15.97 17.66
N PRO A 199 18.67 14.91 18.13
CA PRO A 199 18.14 13.56 18.15
C PRO A 199 16.86 13.39 18.98
N VAL A 200 16.74 14.11 20.10
CA VAL A 200 15.58 14.01 20.98
C VAL A 200 14.34 14.60 20.32
N THR A 201 14.47 15.81 19.75
CA THR A 201 13.42 16.49 19.01
C THR A 201 12.99 15.65 17.79
N ARG A 202 13.95 15.05 17.10
CA ARG A 202 13.67 14.16 15.96
C ARG A 202 12.88 12.92 16.37
N LEU A 203 13.25 12.25 17.47
CA LEU A 203 12.47 11.14 18.00
C LEU A 203 11.05 11.55 18.42
N GLN A 204 10.87 12.77 18.95
CA GLN A 204 9.54 13.27 19.31
C GLN A 204 8.66 13.45 18.06
N GLN A 205 9.22 14.04 17.00
CA GLN A 205 8.53 14.17 15.73
C GLN A 205 8.19 12.81 15.14
N LEU A 206 9.15 11.89 15.10
CA LEU A 206 8.94 10.54 14.61
C LEU A 206 7.85 9.81 15.41
N ASN A 207 7.82 9.97 16.74
CA ASN A 207 6.79 9.37 17.58
C ASN A 207 5.38 9.85 17.21
N ILE A 208 5.24 11.13 16.84
CA ILE A 208 3.96 11.69 16.39
C ILE A 208 3.59 11.13 15.02
N MET A 209 4.54 11.09 14.08
CA MET A 209 4.33 10.55 12.73
C MET A 209 3.94 9.06 12.79
N LEU A 210 4.64 8.24 13.58
CA LEU A 210 4.31 6.84 13.79
C LEU A 210 2.94 6.62 14.42
N ALA A 211 2.52 7.49 15.35
CA ALA A 211 1.19 7.39 15.94
C ALA A 211 0.08 7.64 14.90
N GLN A 212 0.28 8.64 14.04
CA GLN A 212 -0.65 8.92 12.94
C GLN A 212 -0.68 7.78 11.92
N GLU A 213 0.49 7.24 11.58
CA GLU A 213 0.60 6.12 10.65
C GLU A 213 -0.06 4.86 11.21
N LEU A 214 0.12 4.59 12.50
CA LEU A 214 -0.55 3.48 13.18
C LEU A 214 -2.08 3.61 13.09
N ASP A 215 -2.63 4.81 13.31
CA ASP A 215 -4.07 5.05 13.19
C ASP A 215 -4.58 4.74 11.76
N VAL A 216 -3.79 5.09 10.73
CA VAL A 216 -4.11 4.78 9.33
C VAL A 216 -4.07 3.26 9.10
N LEU A 217 -3.00 2.58 9.49
CA LEU A 217 -2.84 1.14 9.34
C LEU A 217 -3.94 0.35 10.07
N GLU A 218 -4.35 0.79 11.26
CA GLU A 218 -5.45 0.17 12.00
C GLU A 218 -6.79 0.32 11.25
N LEU A 219 -7.06 1.47 10.65
CA LEU A 219 -8.25 1.69 9.83
C LEU A 219 -8.24 0.83 8.56
N GLU A 220 -7.10 0.75 7.87
CA GLU A 220 -6.93 -0.08 6.69
C GLU A 220 -7.15 -1.56 7.01
N SER A 221 -6.56 -2.06 8.09
CA SER A 221 -6.78 -3.43 8.57
C SER A 221 -8.26 -3.70 8.86
N GLN A 222 -8.96 -2.77 9.54
CA GLN A 222 -10.39 -2.93 9.82
C GLN A 222 -11.25 -2.95 8.55
N ILE A 223 -10.91 -2.14 7.54
CA ILE A 223 -11.60 -2.14 6.25
C ILE A 223 -11.35 -3.48 5.54
N GLN A 224 -10.11 -3.96 5.52
CA GLN A 224 -9.75 -5.24 4.91
C GLN A 224 -10.52 -6.40 5.55
N ASP A 225 -10.61 -6.42 6.88
CA ASP A 225 -11.36 -7.44 7.62
C ASP A 225 -12.86 -7.42 7.28
N ARG A 226 -13.47 -6.23 7.18
CA ARG A 226 -14.88 -6.09 6.79
C ARG A 226 -15.13 -6.57 5.37
N VAL A 227 -14.25 -6.22 4.44
CA VAL A 227 -14.33 -6.67 3.06
C VAL A 227 -14.20 -8.20 2.99
N GLN A 228 -13.26 -8.78 3.72
CA GLN A 228 -13.09 -10.23 3.76
C GLN A 228 -14.34 -10.95 4.32
N GLN A 229 -14.96 -10.41 5.38
CA GLN A 229 -16.19 -10.98 5.95
C GLN A 229 -17.37 -10.98 4.96
N GLU A 230 -17.54 -9.90 4.20
CA GLU A 230 -18.59 -9.81 3.16
C GLU A 230 -18.33 -10.79 2.01
N VAL A 231 -17.06 -10.94 1.58
CA VAL A 231 -16.68 -11.93 0.56
C VAL A 231 -16.95 -13.35 1.05
N ASP A 232 -16.53 -13.70 2.28
CA ASP A 232 -16.73 -15.03 2.85
C ASP A 232 -18.23 -15.36 3.01
N LYS A 233 -19.04 -14.37 3.39
CA LYS A 233 -20.49 -14.51 3.47
C LYS A 233 -21.11 -14.76 2.09
N GLY A 234 -20.71 -13.97 1.08
CA GLY A 234 -21.17 -14.15 -0.30
C GLY A 234 -20.78 -15.51 -0.89
N GLN A 235 -19.55 -15.96 -0.65
CA GLN A 235 -19.09 -17.30 -1.07
C GLN A 235 -19.90 -18.41 -0.37
N ARG A 236 -20.15 -18.27 0.93
CA ARG A 236 -20.96 -19.23 1.70
C ARG A 236 -22.40 -19.28 1.17
N GLU A 237 -23.02 -18.13 0.91
CA GLU A 237 -24.37 -18.06 0.34
C GLU A 237 -24.44 -18.67 -1.06
N TYR A 238 -23.45 -18.40 -1.92
CA TYR A 238 -23.35 -19.00 -3.25
C TYR A 238 -23.24 -20.52 -3.16
N PHE A 239 -22.34 -21.02 -2.30
CA PHE A 239 -22.14 -22.45 -2.09
C PHE A 239 -23.39 -23.16 -1.56
N LEU A 240 -24.07 -22.57 -0.57
CA LEU A 240 -25.32 -23.12 -0.03
C LEU A 240 -26.45 -23.16 -1.06
N ARG A 241 -26.57 -22.13 -1.91
CA ARG A 241 -27.57 -22.12 -2.99
C ARG A 241 -27.29 -23.22 -4.01
N GLU A 242 -26.03 -23.44 -4.36
CA GLU A 242 -25.65 -24.50 -5.28
C GLU A 242 -25.88 -25.89 -4.67
N GLN A 243 -25.57 -26.08 -3.39
CA GLN A 243 -25.91 -27.32 -2.68
C GLN A 243 -27.41 -27.58 -2.64
N MET A 244 -28.22 -26.56 -2.34
CA MET A 244 -29.69 -26.69 -2.36
C MET A 244 -30.19 -27.06 -3.76
N ARG A 245 -29.63 -26.48 -4.82
CA ARG A 245 -29.98 -26.82 -6.20
C ARG A 245 -29.69 -28.28 -6.54
N VAL A 246 -28.52 -28.78 -6.11
CA VAL A 246 -28.14 -30.19 -6.30
C VAL A 246 -29.05 -31.11 -5.48
N ILE A 247 -29.32 -30.78 -4.22
CA ILE A 247 -30.21 -31.56 -3.35
C ILE A 247 -31.63 -31.63 -3.92
N GLN A 248 -32.18 -30.51 -4.39
CA GLN A 248 -33.51 -30.46 -5.02
C GLN A 248 -33.60 -31.29 -6.31
N ASN A 249 -32.51 -31.34 -7.08
CA ASN A 249 -32.42 -32.21 -8.25
C ASN A 249 -32.32 -33.70 -7.86
N GLU A 250 -31.54 -34.06 -6.84
CA GLU A 250 -31.36 -35.44 -6.36
C GLU A 250 -32.60 -35.99 -5.63
N LEU A 251 -33.34 -35.14 -4.91
CA LEU A 251 -34.60 -35.50 -4.24
C LEU A 251 -35.79 -35.65 -5.20
N GLY A 252 -35.65 -35.28 -6.48
CA GLY A 252 -36.75 -35.33 -7.45
C GLY A 252 -37.88 -34.34 -7.16
N GLU A 253 -37.65 -33.31 -6.33
CA GLU A 253 -38.69 -32.29 -6.03
C GLU A 253 -39.03 -31.44 -7.26
N MET A 254 -38.09 -31.31 -8.21
CA MET A 254 -38.39 -30.78 -9.55
C MET A 254 -39.43 -31.65 -10.28
N ASP A 255 -39.37 -32.98 -10.14
CA ASP A 255 -40.33 -33.89 -10.80
C ASP A 255 -41.74 -33.78 -10.19
N GLY A 256 -41.86 -33.55 -8.88
CA GLY A 256 -43.16 -33.38 -8.21
C GLY A 256 -43.91 -32.14 -8.67
N GLN A 257 -43.23 -30.99 -8.76
CA GLN A 257 -43.84 -29.73 -9.19
C GLN A 257 -44.18 -29.74 -10.69
N PHE A 258 -43.31 -30.34 -11.52
CA PHE A 258 -43.60 -30.54 -12.95
C PHE A 258 -44.73 -31.55 -13.19
N SER A 259 -44.79 -32.64 -12.41
CA SER A 259 -45.88 -33.62 -12.49
C SER A 259 -47.23 -32.98 -12.15
N GLU A 260 -47.30 -32.22 -11.07
CA GLU A 260 -48.55 -31.58 -10.63
C GLU A 260 -49.03 -30.49 -11.61
N LEU A 261 -48.11 -29.70 -12.18
CA LEU A 261 -48.42 -28.76 -13.25
C LEU A 261 -48.91 -29.45 -14.54
N ASN A 262 -48.33 -30.60 -14.87
CA ASN A 262 -48.75 -31.38 -16.03
C ASN A 262 -50.14 -31.99 -15.85
N GLU A 263 -50.46 -32.49 -14.65
CA GLU A 263 -51.81 -32.99 -14.32
C GLU A 263 -52.88 -31.90 -14.49
N ILE A 264 -52.62 -30.68 -13.99
CA ILE A 264 -53.55 -29.55 -14.12
C ILE A 264 -53.73 -29.16 -15.59
N ARG A 265 -52.65 -29.11 -16.38
CA ARG A 265 -52.74 -28.83 -17.83
C ARG A 265 -53.53 -29.89 -18.58
N GLN A 266 -53.34 -31.16 -18.23
CA GLN A 266 -54.08 -32.26 -18.84
C GLN A 266 -55.58 -32.13 -18.54
N LYS A 267 -55.95 -31.92 -17.28
CA LYS A 267 -57.35 -31.70 -16.87
C LYS A 267 -58.00 -30.49 -17.58
N LEU A 268 -57.27 -29.39 -17.74
CA LEU A 268 -57.74 -28.22 -18.49
C LEU A 268 -57.94 -28.49 -19.99
N SER A 269 -57.13 -29.37 -20.59
CA SER A 269 -57.27 -29.75 -22.00
C SER A 269 -58.47 -30.68 -22.25
N GLU A 270 -58.80 -31.53 -21.28
CA GLU A 270 -59.94 -32.46 -21.33
C GLU A 270 -61.28 -31.78 -21.00
N ALA A 271 -61.25 -30.66 -20.25
CA ALA A 271 -62.45 -29.89 -19.91
C ALA A 271 -62.99 -29.08 -21.10
N VAL A 272 -64.32 -29.14 -21.30
CA VAL A 272 -65.03 -28.34 -22.32
C VAL A 272 -65.30 -26.94 -21.75
N LEU A 273 -64.30 -26.06 -21.86
CA LEU A 273 -64.33 -24.70 -21.31
C LEU A 273 -64.69 -23.65 -22.39
N PRO A 274 -65.50 -22.63 -22.06
CA PRO A 274 -65.63 -21.43 -22.89
C PRO A 274 -64.28 -20.72 -23.08
N GLU A 275 -64.07 -20.10 -24.24
CA GLU A 275 -62.78 -19.51 -24.64
C GLU A 275 -62.23 -18.46 -23.65
N GLU A 276 -63.11 -17.64 -23.07
CA GLU A 276 -62.74 -16.63 -22.07
C GLU A 276 -62.24 -17.25 -20.76
N VAL A 277 -62.82 -18.40 -20.37
CA VAL A 277 -62.45 -19.13 -19.14
C VAL A 277 -61.14 -19.86 -19.35
N ARG A 278 -60.96 -20.51 -20.51
CA ARG A 278 -59.72 -21.18 -20.92
C ARG A 278 -58.54 -20.21 -20.87
N THR A 279 -58.69 -19.03 -21.46
CA THR A 279 -57.63 -18.01 -21.50
C THR A 279 -57.23 -17.53 -20.09
N LYS A 280 -58.20 -17.41 -19.16
CA LYS A 280 -57.91 -17.06 -17.76
C LYS A 280 -57.22 -18.19 -17.01
N ALA A 281 -57.68 -19.44 -17.18
CA ALA A 281 -57.07 -20.60 -16.55
C ALA A 281 -55.63 -20.81 -16.98
N GLU A 282 -55.33 -20.65 -18.28
CA GLU A 282 -53.96 -20.76 -18.81
C GLU A 282 -53.01 -19.69 -18.23
N LYS A 283 -53.49 -18.46 -18.03
CA LYS A 283 -52.72 -17.39 -17.37
C LYS A 283 -52.39 -17.74 -15.92
N GLU A 284 -53.36 -18.26 -15.17
CA GLU A 284 -53.13 -18.67 -13.78
C GLU A 284 -52.22 -19.90 -13.68
N VAL A 285 -52.29 -20.85 -14.62
CA VAL A 285 -51.32 -21.97 -14.73
C VAL A 285 -49.90 -21.47 -15.02
N ALA A 286 -49.75 -20.52 -15.94
CA ALA A 286 -48.44 -19.91 -16.23
C ALA A 286 -47.89 -19.17 -15.01
N ARG A 287 -48.77 -18.52 -14.23
CA ARG A 287 -48.41 -17.87 -12.98
C ARG A 287 -47.98 -18.87 -11.90
N LEU A 288 -48.67 -20.01 -11.80
CA LEU A 288 -48.35 -21.10 -10.86
C LEU A 288 -46.98 -21.72 -11.18
N ALA A 289 -46.60 -21.83 -12.45
CA ALA A 289 -45.33 -22.41 -12.89
C ALA A 289 -44.07 -21.63 -12.48
N ILE A 290 -44.22 -20.33 -12.17
CA ILE A 290 -43.11 -19.44 -11.82
C ILE A 290 -43.06 -19.21 -10.29
N MET A 291 -44.10 -19.60 -9.56
CA MET A 291 -44.17 -19.35 -8.12
C MET A 291 -43.38 -20.36 -7.29
N PRO A 292 -42.74 -19.91 -6.19
CA PRO A 292 -42.17 -20.81 -5.20
C PRO A 292 -43.26 -21.68 -4.53
N PRO A 293 -43.04 -22.99 -4.33
CA PRO A 293 -44.06 -23.92 -3.82
C PRO A 293 -44.56 -23.62 -2.40
N GLY A 294 -43.79 -22.85 -1.60
CA GLY A 294 -44.19 -22.42 -0.26
C GLY A 294 -45.03 -21.13 -0.20
N ALA A 295 -45.36 -20.51 -1.34
CA ALA A 295 -46.10 -19.26 -1.35
C ALA A 295 -47.59 -19.50 -1.00
N PRO A 296 -48.20 -18.71 -0.10
CA PRO A 296 -49.60 -18.89 0.31
C PRO A 296 -50.61 -18.73 -0.83
N GLU A 297 -50.21 -18.07 -1.93
CA GLU A 297 -51.01 -17.91 -3.15
C GLU A 297 -51.15 -19.20 -3.96
N VAL A 298 -50.20 -20.16 -3.84
CA VAL A 298 -50.19 -21.41 -4.61
C VAL A 298 -51.43 -22.25 -4.32
N GLY A 299 -51.82 -22.38 -3.05
CA GLY A 299 -53.02 -23.12 -2.65
C GLY A 299 -54.32 -22.48 -3.14
N ILE A 300 -54.35 -21.15 -3.24
CA ILE A 300 -55.51 -20.38 -3.72
C ILE A 300 -55.69 -20.58 -5.23
N ILE A 301 -54.60 -20.42 -5.99
CA ILE A 301 -54.63 -20.59 -7.45
C ILE A 301 -54.98 -22.03 -7.82
N ARG A 302 -54.44 -23.01 -7.10
CA ARG A 302 -54.78 -24.43 -7.30
C ARG A 302 -56.26 -24.69 -7.08
N SER A 303 -56.80 -24.27 -5.94
CA SER A 303 -58.22 -24.47 -5.60
C SER A 303 -59.13 -23.81 -6.64
N TYR A 304 -58.72 -22.64 -7.15
CA TYR A 304 -59.42 -21.94 -8.22
C TYR A 304 -59.41 -22.71 -9.56
N LEU A 305 -58.25 -23.25 -9.95
CA LEU A 305 -58.11 -24.06 -11.17
C LEU A 305 -58.88 -25.38 -11.08
N ASP A 306 -58.85 -26.05 -9.92
CA ASP A 306 -59.62 -27.28 -9.67
C ASP A 306 -61.13 -27.00 -9.79
N TRP A 307 -61.62 -25.89 -9.20
CA TRP A 307 -63.03 -25.47 -9.34
C TRP A 307 -63.43 -25.20 -10.79
N ILE A 308 -62.55 -24.56 -11.58
CA ILE A 308 -62.83 -24.31 -13.00
C ILE A 308 -63.00 -25.63 -13.76
N VAL A 309 -62.20 -26.64 -13.46
CA VAL A 309 -62.27 -27.94 -14.14
C VAL A 309 -63.51 -28.73 -13.72
N GLU A 310 -63.91 -28.65 -12.44
CA GLU A 310 -65.05 -29.42 -11.90
C GLU A 310 -66.43 -28.85 -12.26
N LEU A 311 -66.51 -27.60 -12.70
CA LEU A 311 -67.77 -26.96 -13.07
C LEU A 311 -68.35 -27.54 -14.38
N PRO A 312 -69.65 -27.89 -14.43
CA PRO A 312 -70.29 -28.45 -15.63
C PRO A 312 -70.64 -27.33 -16.63
N TRP A 313 -69.63 -26.81 -17.33
CA TRP A 313 -69.79 -25.72 -18.31
C TRP A 313 -70.70 -26.05 -19.50
N SER A 314 -70.99 -27.33 -19.73
CA SER A 314 -71.82 -27.84 -20.83
C SER A 314 -73.31 -28.00 -20.51
N GLU A 315 -73.76 -27.73 -19.27
CA GLU A 315 -75.17 -27.85 -18.84
C GLU A 315 -75.84 -26.49 -18.54
N LEU A 316 -75.28 -25.38 -19.02
CA LEU A 316 -75.83 -24.03 -18.89
C LEU A 316 -76.37 -23.48 -20.22
#